data_AF-A0A930AN04-F1
#
_entry.id   AF-A0A930AN04-F1
#
_cell.length_a   1.000
_cell.length_b   1.000
_cell.length_c   1.000
_cell.angle_alpha   90.00
_cell.angle_beta   90.00
_cell.angle_gamma   90.00
#
_symmetry.space_group_name_H-M   'P 1'
#
loop_
_entity.id
_entity.type
_entity.pdbx_description
1 polymer ?
#
loop_
_entity_poly.entity_id
_entity_poly.type
_entity_poly.pdbx_seq_one_letter_code
_entity_poly.pdbx_strand_id
1 'polypeptide(L)' 'VEVMQTNEKLRNRAENIVMEATGVERSVARATIDTAKGSCKVAITMILANCSYEDALIRLEKACGHVREAIMEK' A
#
# COMPACT_ATOMS: atom_id res chain seq x y z
N VAL A 1 -12.78 -5.02 28.20
CA VAL A 1 -13.67 -4.77 27.05
C VAL A 1 -12.78 -4.70 25.82
N GLU A 2 -12.60 -5.82 25.13
CA GLU A 2 -11.71 -5.88 23.97
C GLU A 2 -12.44 -5.36 22.73
N VAL A 3 -12.08 -4.15 22.34
CA VAL A 3 -12.56 -3.52 21.12
C VAL A 3 -11.82 -4.11 19.92
N MET A 4 -12.34 -5.19 19.33
CA MET A 4 -11.89 -5.67 18.00
C MET A 4 -12.22 -4.70 16.83
N GLN A 5 -12.66 -3.47 17.15
CA GLN A 5 -12.97 -2.43 16.17
C GLN A 5 -11.73 -1.82 15.48
N THR A 6 -10.53 -2.06 16.01
CA THR A 6 -9.29 -1.49 15.45
C THR A 6 -8.97 -2.06 14.07
N ASN A 7 -9.08 -3.37 13.85
CA ASN A 7 -8.66 -3.97 12.57
C ASN A 7 -9.54 -3.57 11.38
N GLU A 8 -10.85 -3.49 11.56
CA GLU A 8 -11.75 -3.17 10.46
C GLU A 8 -11.71 -1.69 10.09
N LYS A 9 -11.66 -0.80 11.08
CA LYS A 9 -11.45 0.65 10.85
C LYS A 9 -10.07 0.94 10.26
N LEU A 10 -9.03 0.24 10.71
CA LEU A 10 -7.68 0.39 10.16
C LEU A 10 -7.62 -0.13 8.71
N ARG A 11 -8.26 -1.26 8.39
CA ARG A 11 -8.38 -1.73 6.99
C ARG A 11 -9.12 -0.74 6.12
N ASN A 12 -10.28 -0.25 6.55
CA ASN A 12 -11.02 0.76 5.80
C ASN A 12 -10.21 2.04 5.57
N ARG A 13 -9.43 2.46 6.58
CA ARG A 13 -8.53 3.62 6.45
C ARG A 13 -7.40 3.33 5.47
N ALA A 14 -6.79 2.16 5.53
CA ALA A 14 -5.74 1.75 4.59
C ALA A 14 -6.26 1.70 3.15
N GLU A 15 -7.42 1.09 2.93
CA GLU A 15 -8.12 1.05 1.64
C GLU A 15 -8.36 2.46 1.12
N ASN A 16 -8.93 3.36 1.93
CA ASN A 16 -9.17 4.75 1.52
C ASN A 16 -7.88 5.49 1.16
N ILE A 17 -6.81 5.33 1.95
CA ILE A 17 -5.51 5.98 1.66
C ILE A 17 -4.94 5.48 0.33
N VAL A 18 -5.00 4.17 0.07
CA VAL A 18 -4.52 3.59 -1.19
C VAL A 18 -5.39 4.07 -2.35
N MET A 19 -6.71 4.07 -2.20
CA MET A 19 -7.64 4.58 -3.22
C MET A 19 -7.39 6.06 -3.52
N GLU A 20 -7.17 6.90 -2.51
CA GLU A 20 -6.92 8.34 -2.69
C GLU A 20 -5.56 8.58 -3.35
N ALA A 21 -4.53 7.82 -2.99
CA ALA A 21 -3.19 7.97 -3.53
C ALA A 21 -3.03 7.40 -4.96
N THR A 22 -3.83 6.40 -5.33
CA THR A 22 -3.65 5.65 -6.58
C THR A 22 -4.83 5.73 -7.54
N GLY A 23 -5.99 6.16 -7.07
CA GLY A 23 -7.23 6.25 -7.86
C GLY A 23 -7.88 4.91 -8.18
N VAL A 24 -7.42 3.79 -7.61
CA VAL A 24 -7.99 2.46 -7.87
C VAL A 24 -9.27 2.22 -7.08
N GLU A 25 -10.05 1.22 -7.49
CA GLU A 25 -11.21 0.79 -6.73
C GLU A 25 -10.82 0.07 -5.43
N ARG A 26 -11.76 0.10 -4.47
CA ARG A 26 -11.62 -0.54 -3.16
C ARG A 26 -11.24 -2.02 -3.23
N SER A 27 -11.82 -2.75 -4.19
CA SER A 27 -11.54 -4.16 -4.43
C SER A 27 -10.06 -4.39 -4.77
N VAL A 28 -9.50 -3.53 -5.62
CA VAL A 28 -8.08 -3.56 -6.00
C VAL A 28 -7.22 -3.14 -4.82
N ALA A 29 -7.55 -2.02 -4.17
CA ALA A 29 -6.83 -1.54 -3.00
C ALA A 29 -6.71 -2.62 -1.92
N ARG A 30 -7.81 -3.34 -1.63
CA ARG A 30 -7.83 -4.42 -0.65
C ARG A 30 -6.94 -5.60 -1.07
N ALA A 31 -7.04 -6.05 -2.31
CA ALA A 31 -6.20 -7.14 -2.83
C ALA A 31 -4.71 -6.77 -2.77
N THR A 32 -4.36 -5.53 -3.12
CA THR A 32 -2.98 -5.05 -3.04
C THR A 32 -2.51 -4.89 -1.59
N ILE A 33 -3.35 -4.40 -0.67
CA ILE A 33 -3.02 -4.30 0.77
C ILE A 33 -2.77 -5.68 1.37
N ASP A 34 -3.59 -6.67 1.02
CA ASP A 34 -3.42 -8.05 1.47
C ASP A 34 -2.09 -8.64 0.92
N THR A 35 -1.79 -8.38 -0.36
CA THR A 35 -0.50 -8.75 -0.99
C THR A 35 0.69 -8.04 -0.31
N ALA A 36 0.50 -6.78 0.07
CA ALA A 36 1.46 -5.95 0.78
C ALA A 36 1.56 -6.26 2.29
N LYS A 37 0.93 -7.34 2.76
CA LYS A 37 0.91 -7.78 4.17
C LYS A 37 0.46 -6.67 5.14
N GLY A 38 -0.47 -5.82 4.70
CA GLY A 38 -1.01 -4.70 5.49
C GLY A 38 -0.22 -3.39 5.37
N SER A 39 0.86 -3.34 4.57
CA SER A 39 1.63 -2.11 4.37
C SER A 39 1.02 -1.23 3.27
N CYS A 40 0.45 -0.08 3.66
CA CYS A 40 -0.09 0.90 2.71
C CYS A 40 0.98 1.43 1.75
N LYS A 41 2.20 1.67 2.24
CA LYS A 41 3.31 2.19 1.42
C LYS A 41 3.68 1.22 0.30
N VAL A 42 3.80 -0.06 0.63
CA VAL A 42 4.11 -1.11 -0.35
C VAL A 42 2.96 -1.23 -1.34
N ALA A 43 1.70 -1.23 -0.89
CA ALA A 43 0.54 -1.29 -1.77
C ALA A 43 0.48 -0.11 -2.77
N ILE A 44 0.69 1.13 -2.29
CA ILE A 44 0.72 2.32 -3.16
C ILE A 44 1.86 2.21 -4.17
N THR A 45 3.05 1.80 -3.73
CA THR A 45 4.22 1.64 -4.61
C THR A 45 3.96 0.57 -5.66
N MET A 46 3.41 -0.59 -5.29
CA MET A 46 3.04 -1.65 -6.22
C MET A 46 2.06 -1.18 -7.30
N ILE A 47 1.06 -0.38 -6.93
CA ILE A 47 0.07 0.12 -7.89
C ILE A 47 0.67 1.20 -8.80
N LEU A 48 1.38 2.18 -8.22
CA LEU A 48 1.91 3.31 -8.99
C LEU A 48 3.11 2.93 -9.86
N ALA A 49 4.01 2.06 -9.36
CA ALA A 49 5.15 1.55 -10.12
C ALA A 49 4.82 0.30 -10.93
N ASN A 50 3.58 -0.22 -10.82
CA ASN A 50 3.09 -1.44 -11.47
C ASN A 50 4.09 -2.61 -11.34
N CYS A 51 4.53 -2.88 -10.11
CA CYS A 51 5.59 -3.83 -9.82
C CYS A 51 5.18 -4.87 -8.77
N SER A 52 5.93 -5.97 -8.70
CA SER A 52 5.71 -7.04 -7.73
C SER A 52 5.95 -6.57 -6.29
N TYR A 53 5.49 -7.35 -5.31
CA TYR A 53 5.71 -7.06 -3.89
C TYR A 53 7.20 -6.94 -3.54
N GLU A 54 8.03 -7.87 -4.03
CA GLU A 54 9.49 -7.86 -3.80
C GLU A 54 10.14 -6.63 -4.44
N ASP A 55 9.75 -6.33 -5.67
CA ASP A 55 10.17 -5.15 -6.42
C ASP A 55 9.82 -3.83 -5.71
N ALA A 56 8.61 -3.75 -5.14
CA ALA A 56 8.16 -2.60 -4.37
C ALA A 56 8.93 -2.46 -3.06
N LEU A 57 9.23 -3.58 -2.39
CA LEU A 57 10.08 -3.59 -1.19
C LEU A 57 11.48 -3.08 -1.49
N ILE A 58 12.12 -3.59 -2.56
CA ILE A 58 13.47 -3.17 -2.95
C ILE A 58 13.49 -1.67 -3.27
N ARG A 59 12.50 -1.17 -4.03
CA ARG A 59 12.37 0.26 -4.32
C ARG A 59 12.15 1.09 -3.06
N LEU A 60 11.29 0.62 -2.16
CA LEU A 60 11.08 1.29 -0.87
C LEU A 60 12.33 1.27 0.00
N GLU A 61 13.13 0.21 -0.02
CA GLU A 61 14.38 0.11 0.73
C GLU A 61 15.42 1.09 0.19
N LYS A 62 15.60 1.14 -1.14
CA LYS A 62 16.46 2.12 -1.81
C LYS A 62 16.03 3.56 -1.56
N ALA A 63 14.73 3.81 -1.57
CA ALA A 63 14.12 5.10 -1.28
C ALA A 63 14.01 5.41 0.23
N CYS A 64 14.63 4.63 1.12
CA CYS A 64 14.55 4.83 2.57
C CYS A 64 13.10 4.95 3.13
N GLY A 65 12.16 4.23 2.52
CA GLY A 65 10.75 4.21 2.90
C GLY A 65 9.90 5.36 2.33
N HIS A 66 10.43 6.10 1.35
CA HIS A 66 9.72 7.17 0.64
C HIS A 66 9.03 6.63 -0.63
N VAL A 67 7.70 6.54 -0.61
CA VAL A 67 6.89 6.08 -1.74
C VAL A 67 7.14 6.90 -3.00
N ARG A 68 7.30 8.23 -2.86
CA ARG A 68 7.49 9.15 -4.00
C ARG A 68 8.82 8.92 -4.72
N GLU A 69 9.86 8.54 -4.00
CA GLU A 69 11.18 8.28 -4.55
C GLU A 69 11.24 6.85 -5.13
N ALA A 70 10.59 5.89 -4.46
CA ALA A 70 10.41 4.53 -4.95
C ALA A 70 9.68 4.43 -6.30
N ILE A 71 8.75 5.34 -6.60
CA ILE A 71 8.07 5.42 -7.92
C ILE A 71 8.84 6.25 -8.96
N MET A 72 9.86 7.01 -8.54
CA MET A 72 10.67 7.86 -9.42
C MET A 72 11.93 7.15 -9.91
N GLU A 73 12.43 6.14 -9.20
CA GLU A 73 13.50 5.27 -9.70
C GLU A 73 13.03 4.51 -10.95
N LYS A 74 13.58 4.88 -12.11
CA LYS A 74 13.41 4.20 -13.41
C LYS A 74 14.53 3.20 -13.65
#